data_AF-A0A5B9QR89-F1
#
_entry.id   AF-A0A5B9QR89-F1
#
_cell.length_a   1.000
_cell.length_b   1.000
_cell.length_c   1.000
_cell.angle_alpha   90.00
_cell.angle_beta   90.00
_cell.angle_gamma   90.00
#
_symmetry.space_group_name_H-M   'P 1'
#
loop_
_entity.id
_entity.type
_entity.pdbx_description
1 polymer ?
#
loop_
_entity_poly.entity_id
_entity_poly.type
_entity_poly.pdbx_seq_one_letter_code
_entity_poly.pdbx_strand_id
1 'polypeptide(L)'
;MKPTTALQAMANRLRPTALPRRRRRPPAGRQRRRHGMFLILVLIVVMIATMAVYSFAELMLAYDESVQLTASRVQCDLAVESGGEATRLILAEPRTTRDEMGGVLDNPALFRGVNIVPGTSAVDRVNFTIVAPNLDETGQFSGVRFGLQNESARLNINTLLALEENSSSLMPILELSEDASEDAGEEMDADNIALSLLMALPGMTVDAADSILDWLDEDDEPRDYGAESEYYQTLTTPYAPKNGPIDSIEELLLVKGVTPQLLFGVDANRNGVVDVAEQQYAAVDAGSASSLGWSAYLTVHGVEGNFRDDGTARINVNQDDLELLYAELSEALGNDDWASFIAAYRVSGEPGATLASAALSAGAEESDEQAETPETDGVWTAAALADVDLSGGGGTTITQLLDLVDATITIGNGDNQQVLSSPFLNTPVAMAVYMPALMGNLTTQEYERLPGRINLNECPAELLYGIPLLDEETTAAIIEARAQDTGSENRRYETWPLVEGLVTIDQMRMLMPLLTGGGDAYRAQIIGYYEKGNLYSRAEVIIDATTINPDLVLFRDLSHLGRGFDIAVLGAMALDVAQ
;
A
#
# COMPACT_ATOMS: atom_id res chain seq x y z
N MET A 1 53.16 88.24 57.21
CA MET A 1 53.46 89.69 57.01
C MET A 1 52.16 90.34 56.58
N LYS A 2 51.33 90.85 57.50
CA LYS A 2 51.35 92.21 58.07
C LYS A 2 51.51 93.33 57.01
N PRO A 3 50.85 94.50 57.15
CA PRO A 3 49.46 94.70 57.58
C PRO A 3 48.78 95.97 56.95
N THR A 4 47.48 96.11 57.21
CA THR A 4 46.79 97.32 57.75
C THR A 4 46.81 98.71 57.07
N THR A 5 45.58 99.27 57.08
CA THR A 5 45.19 100.62 57.59
C THR A 5 45.55 101.85 56.78
N ALA A 6 44.81 102.96 56.83
CA ALA A 6 43.48 103.32 57.34
C ALA A 6 43.28 104.81 56.97
N LEU A 7 42.04 105.28 57.11
CA LEU A 7 41.69 106.58 57.69
C LEU A 7 42.45 107.82 57.20
N GLN A 8 41.77 108.72 56.50
CA GLN A 8 41.50 110.09 56.96
C GLN A 8 40.78 110.88 55.85
N ALA A 9 39.52 111.25 56.09
CA ALA A 9 39.11 112.57 56.58
C ALA A 9 38.86 113.53 55.39
N MET A 10 37.59 113.71 55.01
CA MET A 10 36.73 114.80 55.51
C MET A 10 37.32 116.19 55.24
N ALA A 11 36.93 116.81 54.12
CA ALA A 11 36.46 118.19 54.08
C ALA A 11 36.15 118.62 52.62
N ASN A 12 34.88 118.60 52.24
CA ASN A 12 34.28 119.83 51.68
C ASN A 12 32.75 119.71 51.66
N ARG A 13 32.17 120.39 52.64
CA ARG A 13 30.76 120.80 52.66
C ARG A 13 30.64 122.04 51.77
N LEU A 14 29.58 122.12 50.96
CA LEU A 14 28.62 123.24 50.88
C LEU A 14 27.63 123.04 49.69
N ARG A 15 26.43 122.56 50.05
CA ARG A 15 25.03 122.85 49.60
C ARG A 15 24.77 123.64 48.28
N PRO A 16 23.61 123.45 47.59
CA PRO A 16 22.29 123.31 48.21
C PRO A 16 21.31 122.26 47.63
N THR A 17 20.34 121.95 48.49
CA THR A 17 19.13 121.15 48.35
C THR A 17 18.07 121.76 47.43
N ALA A 18 17.53 120.99 46.48
CA ALA A 18 16.16 121.17 45.96
C ALA A 18 15.55 119.90 45.32
N LEU A 19 14.53 119.39 46.01
CA LEU A 19 13.29 118.72 45.54
C LEU A 19 13.29 117.24 45.08
N PRO A 20 12.28 116.45 45.53
CA PRO A 20 12.27 114.99 45.41
C PRO A 20 11.70 114.54 44.07
N ARG A 21 12.45 113.75 43.29
CA ARG A 21 11.93 113.13 42.07
C ARG A 21 11.98 111.60 42.16
N ARG A 22 10.78 111.05 42.36
CA ARG A 22 10.27 109.70 42.02
C ARG A 22 11.30 108.57 41.97
N ARG A 23 11.21 107.66 42.96
CA ARG A 23 11.71 106.28 42.87
C ARG A 23 11.21 105.64 41.56
N ARG A 24 12.10 105.46 40.59
CA ARG A 24 11.85 104.56 39.45
C ARG A 24 11.94 103.14 39.97
N ARG A 25 10.84 102.39 39.84
CA ARG A 25 10.77 100.94 40.06
C ARG A 25 11.89 100.25 39.25
N PRO A 26 12.53 99.19 39.77
CA PRO A 26 13.47 98.41 38.96
C PRO A 26 12.69 97.87 37.74
N PRO A 27 13.32 97.78 36.55
CA PRO A 27 12.68 97.18 35.40
C PRO A 27 12.30 95.74 35.76
N ALA A 28 11.05 95.37 35.49
CA ALA A 28 10.58 93.99 35.59
C ALA A 28 11.59 93.08 34.88
N GLY A 29 12.10 92.08 35.59
CA GLY A 29 12.96 91.07 35.00
C GLY A 29 12.26 90.52 33.76
N ARG A 30 12.88 90.70 32.59
CA ARG A 30 12.49 89.98 31.38
C ARG A 30 12.52 88.50 31.74
N GLN A 31 11.35 87.89 31.95
CA GLN A 31 11.23 86.44 31.87
C GLN A 31 11.81 86.07 30.51
N ARG A 32 12.99 85.41 30.51
CA ARG A 32 13.48 84.72 29.32
C ARG A 32 12.33 83.79 28.92
N ARG A 33 11.64 84.11 27.82
CA ARG A 33 10.74 83.17 27.16
C ARG A 33 11.60 81.95 26.84
N ARG A 34 11.49 80.90 27.66
CA ARG A 34 12.05 79.59 27.31
C ARG A 34 11.33 79.19 26.02
N HIS A 35 12.08 79.12 24.93
CA HIS A 35 11.56 78.76 23.62
C HIS A 35 10.89 77.37 23.70
N GLY A 36 9.74 77.19 23.05
CA GLY A 36 8.89 75.99 23.09
C GLY A 36 9.48 74.73 22.43
N MET A 37 10.79 74.53 22.47
CA MET A 37 11.50 73.37 21.91
C MET A 37 11.27 72.09 22.73
N PHE A 38 11.11 72.22 24.06
CA PHE A 38 10.86 71.07 24.95
C PHE A 38 9.56 70.33 24.61
N LEU A 39 8.52 71.03 24.19
CA LEU A 39 7.23 70.42 23.86
C LEU A 39 7.31 69.60 22.57
N ILE A 40 8.08 70.07 21.59
CA ILE A 40 8.36 69.34 20.34
C ILE A 40 9.20 68.08 20.63
N LEU A 41 10.23 68.19 21.48
CA LEU A 41 11.05 67.05 21.86
C LEU A 41 10.24 65.99 22.61
N VAL A 42 9.39 66.40 23.56
CA VAL A 42 8.47 65.49 24.27
C VAL A 42 7.49 64.84 23.28
N LEU A 43 6.95 65.58 22.32
CA LEU A 43 6.07 65.02 21.30
C LEU A 43 6.78 63.95 20.45
N ILE A 44 8.02 64.19 20.04
CA ILE A 44 8.83 63.21 19.28
C ILE A 44 9.11 61.97 20.12
N VAL A 45 9.49 62.14 21.40
CA VAL A 45 9.73 61.00 22.31
C VAL A 45 8.45 60.19 22.52
N VAL A 46 7.31 60.86 22.72
CA VAL A 46 6.01 60.19 22.84
C VAL A 46 5.65 59.48 21.53
N MET A 47 5.86 60.09 20.36
CA MET A 47 5.59 59.45 19.08
C MET A 47 6.43 58.19 18.87
N ILE A 48 7.74 58.26 19.16
CA ILE A 48 8.65 57.11 19.05
C ILE A 48 8.26 56.02 20.07
N ALA A 49 7.95 56.39 21.31
CA ALA A 49 7.50 55.44 22.32
C ALA A 49 6.18 54.77 21.93
N THR A 50 5.21 55.51 21.38
CA THR A 50 3.95 54.96 20.89
C THR A 50 4.18 54.02 19.71
N MET A 51 5.05 54.35 18.76
CA MET A 51 5.42 53.44 17.66
C MET A 51 6.12 52.17 18.16
N ALA A 52 7.00 52.29 19.17
CA ALA A 52 7.65 51.13 19.76
C ALA A 52 6.65 50.22 20.48
N VAL A 53 5.70 50.79 21.24
CA VAL A 53 4.62 50.03 21.89
C VAL A 53 3.71 49.38 20.86
N TYR A 54 3.37 50.09 19.78
CA TYR A 54 2.56 49.56 18.68
C TYR A 54 3.26 48.38 17.98
N SER A 55 4.53 48.54 17.60
CA SER A 55 5.33 47.49 16.96
C SER A 55 5.49 46.27 17.88
N PHE A 56 5.70 46.48 19.18
CA PHE A 56 5.74 45.39 20.15
C PHE A 56 4.40 44.66 20.25
N ALA A 57 3.28 45.39 20.26
CA ALA A 57 1.95 44.79 20.31
C ALA A 57 1.62 43.97 19.06
N GLU A 58 1.91 44.48 17.86
CA GLU A 58 1.74 43.71 16.60
C GLU A 58 2.59 42.43 16.61
N LEU A 59 3.85 42.53 17.02
CA LEU A 59 4.74 41.38 17.11
C LEU A 59 4.24 40.36 18.14
N MET A 60 3.69 40.80 19.29
CA MET A 60 3.10 39.88 20.27
C MET A 60 1.83 39.19 19.74
N LEU A 61 0.97 39.89 19.00
CA LEU A 61 -0.20 39.29 18.36
C LEU A 61 0.20 38.28 17.29
N ALA A 62 1.20 38.60 16.46
CA ALA A 62 1.73 37.68 15.46
C ALA A 62 2.35 36.43 16.12
N TYR A 63 3.04 36.58 17.24
CA TYR A 63 3.55 35.43 18.00
C TYR A 63 2.43 34.57 18.58
N ASP A 64 1.39 35.18 19.17
CA ASP A 64 0.23 34.46 19.69
C ASP A 64 -0.47 33.65 18.58
N GLU A 65 -0.71 34.26 17.42
CA GLU A 65 -1.29 33.59 16.26
C GLU A 65 -0.38 32.45 15.75
N SER A 66 0.94 32.68 15.69
CA SER A 66 1.89 31.62 15.28
C SER A 66 1.90 30.43 16.23
N VAL A 67 1.75 30.66 17.54
CA VAL A 67 1.70 29.61 18.56
C VAL A 67 0.41 28.81 18.42
N GLN A 68 -0.71 29.48 18.20
CA GLN A 68 -2.01 28.82 17.97
C GLN A 68 -1.97 27.97 16.69
N LEU A 69 -1.48 28.51 15.57
CA LEU A 69 -1.35 27.75 14.32
C LEU A 69 -0.41 26.55 14.46
N THR A 70 0.70 26.70 15.18
CA THR A 70 1.64 25.59 15.44
C THR A 70 1.00 24.52 16.30
N ALA A 71 0.29 24.90 17.36
CA ALA A 71 -0.42 23.96 18.23
C ALA A 71 -1.50 23.19 17.46
N SER A 72 -2.30 23.89 16.65
CA SER A 72 -3.31 23.26 15.81
C SER A 72 -2.71 22.35 14.73
N ARG A 73 -1.57 22.71 14.13
CA ARG A 73 -0.87 21.82 13.19
C ARG A 73 -0.40 20.53 13.86
N VAL A 74 0.25 20.63 15.03
CA VAL A 74 0.67 19.46 15.81
C VAL A 74 -0.53 18.59 16.17
N GLN A 75 -1.69 19.18 16.46
CA GLN A 75 -2.91 18.44 16.72
C GLN A 75 -3.41 17.65 15.49
N CYS A 76 -3.26 18.20 14.29
CA CYS A 76 -3.55 17.46 13.05
C CYS A 76 -2.55 16.32 12.81
N ASP A 77 -1.25 16.54 13.07
CA ASP A 77 -0.22 15.50 12.96
C ASP A 77 -0.53 14.33 13.91
N LEU A 78 -0.89 14.62 15.16
CA LEU A 78 -1.32 13.62 16.14
C LEU A 78 -2.61 12.90 15.73
N ALA A 79 -3.53 13.58 15.02
CA ALA A 79 -4.72 12.94 14.49
C ALA A 79 -4.39 11.93 13.38
N VAL A 80 -3.41 12.24 12.53
CA VAL A 80 -2.88 11.30 11.52
C VAL A 80 -2.23 10.09 12.19
N GLU A 81 -1.36 10.31 13.19
CA GLU A 81 -0.74 9.22 13.96
C GLU A 81 -1.81 8.35 14.65
N SER A 82 -2.85 8.97 15.22
CA SER A 82 -3.98 8.25 15.83
C SER A 82 -4.73 7.39 14.82
N GLY A 83 -4.90 7.86 13.57
CA GLY A 83 -5.48 7.06 12.50
C GLY A 83 -4.61 5.86 12.13
N GLY A 84 -3.29 6.04 12.12
CA GLY A 84 -2.33 4.95 11.87
C GLY A 84 -2.42 3.87 12.95
N GLU A 85 -2.41 4.26 14.22
CA GLU A 85 -2.55 3.33 15.35
C GLU A 85 -3.93 2.65 15.40
N ALA A 86 -5.01 3.38 15.08
CA ALA A 86 -6.35 2.79 14.96
C ALA A 86 -6.38 1.70 13.86
N THR A 87 -5.71 1.94 12.74
CA THR A 87 -5.60 0.96 11.65
C THR A 87 -4.82 -0.27 12.10
N ARG A 88 -3.69 -0.09 12.80
CA ARG A 88 -2.90 -1.20 13.36
C ARG A 88 -3.73 -2.04 14.34
N LEU A 89 -4.54 -1.40 15.19
CA LEU A 89 -5.42 -2.11 16.12
C LEU A 89 -6.48 -2.95 15.39
N ILE A 90 -7.10 -2.41 14.34
CA ILE A 90 -8.07 -3.16 13.53
C ILE A 90 -7.38 -4.35 12.84
N LEU A 91 -6.18 -4.14 12.29
CA LEU A 91 -5.42 -5.17 11.59
C LEU A 91 -4.83 -6.25 12.52
N ALA A 92 -4.69 -5.98 13.82
CA ALA A 92 -4.27 -6.96 14.81
C ALA A 92 -5.37 -7.99 15.12
N GLU A 93 -6.63 -7.67 14.81
CA GLU A 93 -7.75 -8.61 15.00
C GLU A 93 -7.77 -9.67 13.87
N PRO A 94 -8.15 -10.92 14.18
CA PRO A 94 -8.36 -11.97 13.18
C PRO A 94 -9.32 -11.54 12.08
N ARG A 95 -9.18 -12.13 10.88
CA ARG A 95 -9.98 -11.76 9.70
C ARG A 95 -11.49 -11.89 9.97
N THR A 96 -11.89 -12.96 10.66
CA THR A 96 -13.29 -13.17 11.07
C THR A 96 -13.86 -12.00 11.87
N THR A 97 -13.13 -11.51 12.87
CA THR A 97 -13.53 -10.36 13.68
C THR A 97 -13.54 -9.06 12.86
N ARG A 98 -12.58 -8.88 11.95
CA ARG A 98 -12.57 -7.73 11.04
C ARG A 98 -13.81 -7.70 10.14
N ASP A 99 -14.23 -8.85 9.62
CA ASP A 99 -15.43 -8.95 8.79
C ASP A 99 -16.70 -8.63 9.58
N GLU A 100 -16.81 -9.11 10.83
CA GLU A 100 -17.90 -8.77 11.74
C GLU A 100 -17.98 -7.27 12.05
N MET A 101 -16.84 -6.57 12.05
CA MET A 101 -16.75 -5.12 12.20
C MET A 101 -17.12 -4.33 10.93
N GLY A 102 -17.44 -5.02 9.82
CA GLY A 102 -17.78 -4.44 8.52
C GLY A 102 -16.60 -4.39 7.53
N GLY A 103 -15.50 -5.08 7.81
CA GLY A 103 -14.35 -5.20 6.93
C GLY A 103 -13.46 -3.96 6.87
N VAL A 104 -12.36 -4.09 6.12
CA VAL A 104 -11.33 -3.04 5.97
C VAL A 104 -11.35 -2.34 4.60
N LEU A 105 -12.08 -2.87 3.61
CA LEU A 105 -12.05 -2.38 2.23
C LEU A 105 -12.80 -1.04 2.07
N ASP A 106 -14.08 -1.01 2.43
CA ASP A 106 -14.90 0.21 2.47
C ASP A 106 -15.82 0.17 3.70
N ASN A 107 -15.41 0.88 4.75
CA ASN A 107 -16.14 0.97 6.00
C ASN A 107 -16.15 2.42 6.52
N PRO A 108 -17.04 3.28 5.98
CA PRO A 108 -17.12 4.68 6.38
C PRO A 108 -17.38 4.88 7.88
N ALA A 109 -17.99 3.91 8.56
CA ALA A 109 -18.25 4.01 9.99
C ALA A 109 -16.96 3.97 10.84
N LEU A 110 -15.95 3.23 10.39
CA LEU A 110 -14.64 3.13 11.06
C LEU A 110 -13.63 4.14 10.52
N PHE A 111 -13.76 4.56 9.28
CA PHE A 111 -12.69 5.29 8.57
C PHE A 111 -13.03 6.74 8.21
N ARG A 112 -14.29 7.20 8.32
CA ARG A 112 -14.68 8.55 7.89
C ARG A 112 -15.03 9.48 9.04
N GLY A 113 -14.31 10.58 9.16
CA GLY A 113 -14.62 11.67 10.10
C GLY A 113 -14.54 11.23 11.56
N VAL A 114 -13.61 10.33 11.88
CA VAL A 114 -13.43 9.78 13.22
C VAL A 114 -12.91 10.88 14.13
N ASN A 115 -13.66 11.20 15.17
CA ASN A 115 -13.32 12.30 16.06
C ASN A 115 -12.27 11.88 17.09
N ILE A 116 -11.17 12.65 17.16
CA ILE A 116 -10.10 12.49 18.16
C ILE A 116 -10.29 13.51 19.28
N VAL A 117 -10.50 14.77 18.92
CA VAL A 117 -10.73 15.86 19.88
C VAL A 117 -12.21 16.26 19.83
N PRO A 118 -12.99 15.91 20.85
CA PRO A 118 -14.37 16.35 20.92
C PRO A 118 -14.41 17.85 21.21
N GLY A 119 -15.21 18.57 20.43
CA GLY A 119 -15.36 20.01 20.51
C GLY A 119 -16.83 20.42 20.51
N THR A 120 -17.17 21.43 21.29
CA THR A 120 -18.53 22.00 21.32
C THR A 120 -18.87 22.80 20.06
N SER A 121 -17.86 23.20 19.29
CA SER A 121 -18.01 23.89 18.00
C SER A 121 -17.14 23.21 16.94
N ALA A 122 -17.54 23.29 15.67
CA ALA A 122 -16.77 22.78 14.53
C ALA A 122 -15.35 23.36 14.43
N VAL A 123 -15.09 24.52 15.04
CA VAL A 123 -13.75 25.16 15.03
C VAL A 123 -12.73 24.37 15.86
N ASP A 124 -13.18 23.68 16.91
CA ASP A 124 -12.30 22.99 17.85
C ASP A 124 -12.28 21.46 17.62
N ARG A 125 -13.14 20.94 16.74
CA ARG A 125 -13.22 19.52 16.44
C ARG A 125 -12.11 19.09 15.49
N VAL A 126 -11.34 18.10 15.92
CA VAL A 126 -10.29 17.46 15.11
C VAL A 126 -10.67 16.02 14.85
N ASN A 127 -10.68 15.68 13.56
CA ASN A 127 -11.03 14.37 13.06
C ASN A 127 -9.87 13.81 12.24
N PHE A 128 -9.86 12.49 12.08
CA PHE A 128 -9.12 11.85 10.99
C PHE A 128 -10.08 11.12 10.05
N THR A 129 -9.64 11.00 8.80
CA THR A 129 -10.30 10.18 7.78
C THR A 129 -9.24 9.36 7.06
N ILE A 130 -9.54 8.09 6.81
CA ILE A 130 -8.72 7.19 6.02
C ILE A 130 -9.41 6.97 4.67
N VAL A 131 -8.65 7.16 3.59
CA VAL A 131 -9.13 7.04 2.21
C VAL A 131 -8.24 6.11 1.41
N ALA A 132 -8.87 5.43 0.45
CA ALA A 132 -8.23 4.59 -0.55
C ALA A 132 -8.85 4.83 -1.93
N PRO A 133 -8.09 4.69 -3.04
CA PRO A 133 -8.60 4.89 -4.40
C PRO A 133 -9.51 3.74 -4.80
N ASN A 134 -10.74 4.04 -5.24
CA ASN A 134 -11.74 3.03 -5.59
C ASN A 134 -11.61 2.53 -7.04
N LEU A 135 -12.14 1.35 -7.34
CA LEU A 135 -12.26 0.83 -8.71
C LEU A 135 -13.70 0.98 -9.21
N ASP A 136 -13.87 1.25 -10.50
CA ASP A 136 -15.16 1.20 -11.17
C ASP A 136 -15.51 -0.20 -11.68
N GLU A 137 -16.67 -0.32 -12.33
CA GLU A 137 -17.17 -1.57 -12.92
C GLU A 137 -16.26 -2.14 -14.02
N THR A 138 -15.36 -1.31 -14.58
CA THR A 138 -14.38 -1.73 -15.59
C THR A 138 -13.03 -2.11 -15.00
N GLY A 139 -12.88 -2.04 -13.66
CA GLY A 139 -11.64 -2.31 -12.96
C GLY A 139 -10.62 -1.17 -13.06
N GLN A 140 -11.03 0.03 -13.46
CA GLN A 140 -10.17 1.21 -13.51
C GLN A 140 -10.32 2.06 -12.25
N PHE A 141 -9.27 2.79 -11.89
CA PHE A 141 -9.32 3.69 -10.74
C PHE A 141 -10.31 4.83 -10.96
N SER A 142 -11.29 4.93 -10.08
CA SER A 142 -12.35 5.93 -10.14
C SER A 142 -12.89 6.27 -8.76
N GLY A 143 -12.66 7.51 -8.33
CA GLY A 143 -13.12 8.02 -7.05
C GLY A 143 -12.38 7.44 -5.84
N VAL A 144 -12.97 7.63 -4.66
CA VAL A 144 -12.38 7.21 -3.38
C VAL A 144 -13.40 6.47 -2.52
N ARG A 145 -12.90 5.56 -1.70
CA ARG A 145 -13.62 4.84 -0.65
C ARG A 145 -12.98 5.07 0.71
N PHE A 146 -13.67 4.69 1.78
CA PHE A 146 -13.19 4.91 3.15
C PHE A 146 -12.74 3.60 3.76
N GLY A 147 -11.45 3.30 3.61
CA GLY A 147 -10.87 2.04 4.06
C GLY A 147 -9.42 1.92 3.63
N LEU A 148 -8.95 0.69 3.56
CA LEU A 148 -7.58 0.33 3.23
C LEU A 148 -7.50 -0.20 1.78
N GLN A 149 -6.33 -0.07 1.18
CA GLN A 149 -5.99 -0.72 -0.09
C GLN A 149 -4.99 -1.82 0.18
N ASN A 150 -5.21 -3.01 -0.37
CA ASN A 150 -4.23 -4.09 -0.26
C ASN A 150 -2.99 -3.78 -1.11
N GLU A 151 -1.79 -3.95 -0.56
CA GLU A 151 -0.55 -3.79 -1.31
C GLU A 151 -0.39 -4.83 -2.41
N SER A 152 -0.90 -6.05 -2.20
CA SER A 152 -0.96 -7.10 -3.22
C SER A 152 -1.87 -6.74 -4.41
N ALA A 153 -2.69 -5.69 -4.33
CA ALA A 153 -3.42 -5.16 -5.49
C ALA A 153 -2.48 -4.57 -6.56
N ARG A 154 -1.20 -4.37 -6.22
CA ARG A 154 -0.16 -3.80 -7.07
C ARG A 154 0.92 -4.86 -7.32
N LEU A 155 1.60 -4.74 -8.45
CA LEU A 155 2.72 -5.60 -8.81
C LEU A 155 3.92 -5.31 -7.90
N ASN A 156 4.36 -6.31 -7.15
CA ASN A 156 5.57 -6.20 -6.33
C ASN A 156 6.81 -6.30 -7.22
N ILE A 157 7.55 -5.21 -7.34
CA ILE A 157 8.72 -5.14 -8.24
C ILE A 157 9.80 -6.13 -7.80
N ASN A 158 9.97 -6.30 -6.48
CA ASN A 158 11.03 -7.13 -5.92
C ASN A 158 10.79 -8.64 -6.12
N THR A 159 9.63 -9.05 -6.63
CA THR A 159 9.32 -10.46 -6.92
C THR A 159 9.52 -10.82 -8.39
N LEU A 160 9.73 -9.85 -9.27
CA LEU A 160 9.80 -10.06 -10.72
C LEU A 160 10.85 -11.08 -11.13
N LEU A 161 12.06 -11.02 -10.57
CA LEU A 161 13.13 -11.96 -10.86
C LEU A 161 12.81 -13.39 -10.38
N ALA A 162 12.21 -13.51 -9.20
CA ALA A 162 11.79 -14.82 -8.69
C ALA A 162 10.66 -15.40 -9.55
N LEU A 163 9.78 -14.57 -10.12
CA LEU A 163 8.76 -15.01 -11.06
C LEU A 163 9.37 -15.45 -12.39
N GLU A 164 10.36 -14.72 -12.90
CA GLU A 164 11.13 -15.07 -14.10
C GLU A 164 11.81 -16.45 -13.94
N GLU A 165 12.56 -16.67 -12.86
CA GLU A 165 13.21 -17.94 -12.57
C GLU A 165 12.21 -19.11 -12.52
N ASN A 166 11.08 -18.93 -11.82
CA ASN A 166 10.05 -19.96 -11.72
C ASN A 166 9.35 -20.22 -13.06
N SER A 167 9.14 -19.19 -13.88
CA SER A 167 8.50 -19.31 -15.19
C SER A 167 9.34 -20.09 -16.20
N SER A 168 10.66 -19.90 -16.17
CA SER A 168 11.60 -20.63 -17.03
C SER A 168 11.52 -22.15 -16.83
N SER A 169 11.17 -22.59 -15.61
CA SER A 169 10.97 -24.01 -15.29
C SER A 169 9.63 -24.58 -15.78
N LEU A 170 8.66 -23.72 -16.10
CA LEU A 170 7.32 -24.09 -16.59
C LEU A 170 7.22 -24.04 -18.13
N MET A 171 8.14 -23.35 -18.82
CA MET A 171 8.18 -23.20 -20.28
C MET A 171 8.07 -24.50 -21.08
N PRO A 172 8.74 -25.62 -20.72
CA PRO A 172 8.61 -26.88 -21.46
C PRO A 172 7.17 -27.41 -21.52
N ILE A 173 6.30 -27.01 -20.59
CA ILE A 173 4.90 -27.43 -20.53
C ILE A 173 4.04 -26.66 -21.54
N LEU A 174 4.35 -25.38 -21.77
CA LEU A 174 3.63 -24.53 -22.72
C LEU A 174 3.97 -24.91 -24.17
N GLU A 175 5.25 -25.19 -24.46
CA GLU A 175 5.70 -25.61 -25.80
C GLU A 175 5.08 -26.95 -26.25
N LEU A 176 4.76 -27.84 -25.30
CA LEU A 176 4.12 -29.14 -25.57
C LEU A 176 2.59 -29.07 -25.71
N SER A 177 1.97 -27.92 -25.40
CA SER A 177 0.56 -27.68 -25.68
C SER A 177 0.37 -27.28 -27.15
N GLU A 178 0.55 -28.26 -28.05
CA GLU A 178 0.33 -28.17 -29.50
C GLU A 178 -1.15 -27.90 -29.84
N ASP A 179 -1.66 -26.69 -29.53
CA ASP A 179 -2.90 -26.14 -30.08
C ASP A 179 -2.97 -24.59 -29.99
N ALA A 180 -1.90 -23.91 -29.54
CA ALA A 180 -1.79 -22.46 -29.62
C ALA A 180 -1.50 -22.02 -31.07
N SER A 181 -2.57 -21.99 -31.88
CA SER A 181 -2.75 -21.31 -33.17
C SER A 181 -1.50 -20.78 -33.91
N GLU A 182 -1.28 -21.30 -35.12
CA GLU A 182 -0.35 -20.80 -36.16
C GLU A 182 -0.64 -19.35 -36.66
N ASP A 183 -1.46 -18.55 -35.95
CA ASP A 183 -1.86 -17.19 -36.33
C ASP A 183 -1.51 -16.12 -35.27
N ALA A 184 -0.71 -16.47 -34.24
CA ALA A 184 -0.05 -15.48 -33.40
C ALA A 184 1.15 -14.91 -34.19
N GLY A 185 0.91 -13.78 -34.86
CA GLY A 185 1.91 -13.06 -35.62
C GLY A 185 3.19 -12.76 -34.82
N GLU A 186 4.29 -12.68 -35.57
CA GLU A 186 5.63 -12.25 -35.21
C GLU A 186 5.74 -11.36 -33.95
N GLU A 187 6.59 -11.81 -33.01
CA GLU A 187 7.30 -11.05 -31.96
C GLU A 187 6.44 -10.51 -30.78
N MET A 188 6.09 -11.41 -29.86
CA MET A 188 6.13 -11.08 -28.44
C MET A 188 6.90 -12.22 -27.78
N ASP A 189 8.08 -11.93 -27.24
CA ASP A 189 8.85 -12.91 -26.46
C ASP A 189 8.03 -13.27 -25.23
N ALA A 190 7.24 -14.35 -25.35
CA ALA A 190 6.55 -15.01 -24.24
C ALA A 190 7.54 -15.61 -23.21
N ASP A 191 8.84 -15.40 -23.43
CA ASP A 191 9.96 -15.99 -22.74
C ASP A 191 10.20 -15.39 -21.35
N ASN A 192 9.52 -14.29 -20.98
CA ASN A 192 9.71 -13.63 -19.69
C ASN A 192 8.41 -13.03 -19.10
N ILE A 193 7.80 -13.74 -18.14
CA ILE A 193 6.59 -13.29 -17.42
C ILE A 193 6.81 -11.93 -16.73
N ALA A 194 8.01 -11.66 -16.23
CA ALA A 194 8.31 -10.39 -15.58
C ALA A 194 8.24 -9.23 -16.59
N LEU A 195 8.79 -9.43 -17.78
CA LEU A 195 8.72 -8.45 -18.87
C LEU A 195 7.27 -8.22 -19.31
N SER A 196 6.46 -9.28 -19.47
CA SER A 196 5.06 -9.14 -19.89
C SER A 196 4.23 -8.34 -18.89
N LEU A 197 4.43 -8.58 -17.58
CA LEU A 197 3.75 -7.84 -16.51
C LEU A 197 4.14 -6.36 -16.48
N LEU A 198 5.41 -6.04 -16.74
CA LEU A 198 5.87 -4.65 -16.85
C LEU A 198 5.30 -3.98 -18.11
N MET A 199 5.30 -4.68 -19.25
CA MET A 199 4.81 -4.17 -20.53
C MET A 199 3.31 -3.89 -20.54
N ALA A 200 2.54 -4.53 -19.65
CA ALA A 200 1.14 -4.22 -19.44
C ALA A 200 0.90 -2.83 -18.81
N LEU A 201 1.94 -2.25 -18.18
CA LEU A 201 1.81 -0.94 -17.55
C LEU A 201 1.68 0.18 -18.59
N PRO A 202 0.80 1.16 -18.36
CA PRO A 202 0.58 2.24 -19.32
C PRO A 202 1.86 3.03 -19.62
N GLY A 203 2.23 3.11 -20.89
CA GLY A 203 3.40 3.86 -21.34
C GLY A 203 4.74 3.20 -21.01
N MET A 204 4.75 1.93 -20.58
CA MET A 204 5.99 1.15 -20.46
C MET A 204 6.62 0.94 -21.83
N THR A 205 7.94 1.07 -21.87
CA THR A 205 8.76 0.80 -23.04
C THR A 205 9.70 -0.36 -22.74
N VAL A 206 10.05 -1.14 -23.76
CA VAL A 206 10.92 -2.33 -23.58
C VAL A 206 12.27 -1.94 -22.96
N ASP A 207 12.84 -0.79 -23.35
CA ASP A 207 14.09 -0.29 -22.77
C ASP A 207 13.96 0.06 -21.29
N ALA A 208 12.81 0.60 -20.85
CA ALA A 208 12.56 0.87 -19.44
C ALA A 208 12.32 -0.43 -18.66
N ALA A 209 11.56 -1.37 -19.22
CA ALA A 209 11.28 -2.64 -18.58
C ALA A 209 12.55 -3.49 -18.39
N ASP A 210 13.35 -3.67 -19.45
CA ASP A 210 14.65 -4.37 -19.35
C ASP A 210 15.59 -3.68 -18.37
N SER A 211 15.66 -2.33 -18.41
CA SER A 211 16.52 -1.59 -17.48
C SER A 211 16.05 -1.70 -16.02
N ILE A 212 14.75 -1.92 -15.77
CA ILE A 212 14.21 -2.19 -14.42
C ILE A 212 14.63 -3.59 -13.96
N LEU A 213 14.58 -4.59 -14.84
CA LEU A 213 15.00 -5.95 -14.50
C LEU A 213 16.52 -6.02 -14.23
N ASP A 214 17.33 -5.37 -15.07
CA ASP A 214 18.80 -5.21 -14.88
C ASP A 214 19.10 -4.51 -13.55
N TRP A 215 18.34 -3.46 -13.20
CA TRP A 215 18.54 -2.77 -11.92
C TRP A 215 18.33 -3.66 -10.68
N LEU A 216 17.53 -4.73 -10.82
CA LEU A 216 17.14 -5.62 -9.73
C LEU A 216 18.05 -6.85 -9.62
N ASP A 217 18.59 -7.35 -10.73
CA ASP A 217 19.33 -8.63 -10.73
C ASP A 217 20.74 -8.48 -10.15
N GLU A 218 21.38 -9.60 -9.80
CA GLU A 218 22.67 -9.55 -9.11
C GLU A 218 23.86 -9.42 -10.07
N ASP A 219 23.65 -9.60 -11.37
CA ASP A 219 24.73 -9.68 -12.33
C ASP A 219 25.05 -8.32 -12.98
N ASP A 220 25.93 -8.31 -13.97
CA ASP A 220 26.38 -7.10 -14.69
C ASP A 220 26.19 -7.32 -16.21
N GLU A 221 25.39 -8.31 -16.61
CA GLU A 221 25.12 -8.66 -18.00
C GLU A 221 23.84 -7.94 -18.47
N PRO A 222 23.95 -6.85 -19.26
CA PRO A 222 22.77 -6.10 -19.65
C PRO A 222 21.87 -6.93 -20.58
N ARG A 223 20.56 -6.90 -20.33
CA ARG A 223 19.55 -7.39 -21.29
C ARG A 223 19.60 -6.61 -22.60
N ASP A 224 18.90 -7.11 -23.62
CA ASP A 224 18.93 -6.60 -25.00
C ASP A 224 18.73 -5.07 -25.09
N TYR A 225 17.76 -4.52 -24.34
CA TYR A 225 17.52 -3.07 -24.27
C TYR A 225 17.85 -2.45 -22.91
N GLY A 226 18.40 -3.26 -22.01
CA GLY A 226 18.70 -2.93 -20.62
C GLY A 226 19.84 -1.95 -20.42
N ALA A 227 20.26 -1.83 -19.17
CA ALA A 227 21.37 -0.98 -18.77
C ALA A 227 21.95 -1.41 -17.43
N GLU A 228 23.25 -1.64 -17.46
CA GLU A 228 24.06 -2.04 -16.32
C GLU A 228 25.09 -0.97 -15.91
N SER A 229 26.02 -1.38 -15.05
CA SER A 229 27.13 -0.56 -14.56
C SER A 229 27.91 0.17 -15.67
N GLU A 230 28.09 -0.43 -16.85
CA GLU A 230 28.75 0.23 -18.01
C GLU A 230 27.99 1.50 -18.44
N TYR A 231 26.66 1.46 -18.49
CA TYR A 231 25.83 2.60 -18.86
C TYR A 231 25.85 3.69 -17.77
N TYR A 232 25.54 3.33 -16.52
CA TYR A 232 25.37 4.31 -15.43
C TYR A 232 26.65 5.07 -15.09
N GLN A 233 27.82 4.47 -15.32
CA GLN A 233 29.11 5.13 -15.15
C GLN A 233 29.40 6.22 -16.19
N THR A 234 28.70 6.22 -17.34
CA THR A 234 28.87 7.23 -18.39
C THR A 234 28.08 8.52 -18.14
N LEU A 235 27.15 8.50 -17.17
CA LEU A 235 26.28 9.64 -16.88
C LEU A 235 27.06 10.85 -16.36
N THR A 236 26.44 12.04 -16.44
CA THR A 236 27.07 13.29 -15.96
C THR A 236 27.42 13.22 -14.48
N THR A 237 26.57 12.56 -13.69
CA THR A 237 26.85 12.17 -12.31
C THR A 237 26.85 10.65 -12.27
N PRO A 238 28.01 9.99 -12.34
CA PRO A 238 28.10 8.53 -12.32
C PRO A 238 27.59 7.94 -11.01
N TYR A 239 26.90 6.82 -11.11
CA TYR A 239 26.51 5.95 -9.99
C TYR A 239 26.53 4.49 -10.44
N ALA A 240 26.44 3.57 -9.48
CA ALA A 240 26.31 2.14 -9.75
C ALA A 240 24.82 1.74 -9.68
N PRO A 241 24.41 0.74 -10.48
CA PRO A 241 23.11 0.08 -10.28
C PRO A 241 23.05 -0.58 -8.90
N LYS A 242 21.84 -0.88 -8.43
CA LYS A 242 21.64 -1.42 -7.08
C LYS A 242 21.98 -2.91 -7.00
N ASN A 243 21.66 -3.63 -8.06
CA ASN A 243 21.82 -5.07 -8.21
C ASN A 243 21.18 -5.83 -7.04
N GLY A 244 19.90 -5.50 -6.81
CA GLY A 244 19.14 -6.05 -5.71
C GLY A 244 17.80 -5.35 -5.48
N PRO A 245 17.04 -5.77 -4.46
CA PRO A 245 15.69 -5.28 -4.22
C PRO A 245 15.66 -3.79 -3.92
N ILE A 246 14.69 -3.09 -4.51
CA ILE A 246 14.50 -1.65 -4.31
C ILE A 246 13.78 -1.36 -2.98
N ASP A 247 14.16 -0.28 -2.31
CA ASP A 247 13.60 0.09 -0.98
C ASP A 247 12.39 1.00 -1.09
N SER A 248 12.25 1.68 -2.22
CA SER A 248 11.17 2.64 -2.49
C SER A 248 10.91 2.71 -3.98
N ILE A 249 9.65 2.96 -4.35
CA ILE A 249 9.24 3.11 -5.75
C ILE A 249 9.98 4.27 -6.44
N GLU A 250 10.30 5.34 -5.71
CA GLU A 250 11.03 6.50 -6.24
C GLU A 250 12.47 6.20 -6.67
N GLU A 251 13.03 5.08 -6.23
CA GLU A 251 14.34 4.61 -6.68
C GLU A 251 14.36 4.33 -8.19
N LEU A 252 13.21 3.98 -8.78
CA LEU A 252 13.06 3.77 -10.22
C LEU A 252 13.44 5.01 -11.04
N LEU A 253 13.43 6.22 -10.47
CA LEU A 253 13.88 7.44 -11.16
C LEU A 253 15.40 7.43 -11.49
N LEU A 254 16.17 6.50 -10.92
CA LEU A 254 17.57 6.28 -11.25
C LEU A 254 17.76 5.33 -12.43
N VAL A 255 16.71 4.59 -12.81
CA VAL A 255 16.74 3.61 -13.89
C VAL A 255 16.61 4.32 -15.24
N LYS A 256 17.36 3.81 -16.23
CA LYS A 256 17.28 4.29 -17.62
C LYS A 256 15.85 4.18 -18.16
N GLY A 257 15.39 5.20 -18.88
CA GLY A 257 14.06 5.22 -19.48
C GLY A 257 12.93 5.67 -18.55
N VAL A 258 13.14 5.68 -17.22
CA VAL A 258 12.13 6.09 -16.26
C VAL A 258 12.12 7.61 -16.10
N THR A 259 10.93 8.22 -16.17
CA THR A 259 10.74 9.66 -15.98
C THR A 259 9.75 9.93 -14.84
N PRO A 260 9.82 11.10 -14.17
CA PRO A 260 8.83 11.49 -13.17
C PRO A 260 7.39 11.48 -13.70
N GLN A 261 7.21 11.78 -14.98
CA GLN A 261 5.90 11.76 -15.64
C GLN A 261 5.35 10.33 -15.79
N LEU A 262 6.20 9.35 -16.13
CA LEU A 262 5.77 7.95 -16.20
C LEU A 262 5.50 7.38 -14.80
N LEU A 263 6.35 7.73 -13.82
CA LEU A 263 6.25 7.17 -12.47
C LEU A 263 5.07 7.72 -11.66
N PHE A 264 4.87 9.04 -11.65
CA PHE A 264 3.84 9.70 -10.84
C PHE A 264 2.61 10.14 -11.64
N GLY A 265 2.68 10.08 -12.97
CA GLY A 265 1.57 10.51 -13.81
C GLY A 265 1.26 11.99 -13.68
N VAL A 266 -0.03 12.30 -13.85
CA VAL A 266 -0.62 13.64 -13.84
C VAL A 266 -1.16 14.02 -12.45
N ASP A 267 -1.47 13.03 -11.60
CA ASP A 267 -1.90 13.23 -10.21
C ASP A 267 -0.75 13.77 -9.35
N ALA A 268 -0.54 15.08 -9.44
CA ALA A 268 0.53 15.79 -8.76
C ALA A 268 0.35 15.75 -7.24
N ASN A 269 -0.91 15.71 -6.77
CA ASN A 269 -1.23 15.74 -5.35
C ASN A 269 -1.36 14.34 -4.71
N ARG A 270 -1.24 13.26 -5.50
CA ARG A 270 -1.24 11.84 -5.10
C ARG A 270 -2.50 11.41 -4.33
N ASN A 271 -3.66 11.95 -4.70
CA ASN A 271 -4.95 11.61 -4.08
C ASN A 271 -5.70 10.48 -4.83
N GLY A 272 -5.14 9.96 -5.92
CA GLY A 272 -5.74 8.93 -6.76
C GLY A 272 -6.88 9.44 -7.65
N VAL A 273 -7.08 10.76 -7.74
CA VAL A 273 -8.15 11.39 -8.52
C VAL A 273 -7.61 12.59 -9.27
N VAL A 274 -7.56 12.48 -10.60
CA VAL A 274 -7.06 13.57 -11.45
C VAL A 274 -8.09 14.69 -11.54
N ASP A 275 -7.80 15.82 -10.90
CA ASP A 275 -8.70 16.97 -10.85
C ASP A 275 -8.65 17.83 -12.13
N VAL A 276 -9.62 18.74 -12.29
CA VAL A 276 -9.71 19.61 -13.48
C VAL A 276 -8.46 20.50 -13.65
N ALA A 277 -7.80 20.87 -12.55
CA ALA A 277 -6.59 21.67 -12.63
C ALA A 277 -5.42 20.82 -13.15
N GLU A 278 -5.25 19.60 -12.65
CA GLU A 278 -4.26 18.62 -13.09
C GLU A 278 -4.46 18.21 -14.55
N GLN A 279 -5.71 17.99 -14.95
CA GLN A 279 -6.08 17.73 -16.36
C GLN A 279 -5.66 18.86 -17.31
N GLN A 280 -5.69 20.12 -16.86
CA GLN A 280 -5.28 21.25 -17.70
C GLN A 280 -3.77 21.32 -17.94
N TYR A 281 -2.98 20.73 -17.05
CA TYR A 281 -1.53 20.68 -17.17
C TYR A 281 -1.02 19.48 -17.96
N ALA A 282 -1.87 18.49 -18.23
CA ALA A 282 -1.55 17.32 -19.03
C ALA A 282 -2.22 17.34 -20.41
N ALA A 283 -1.48 16.98 -21.45
CA ALA A 283 -2.04 16.68 -22.78
C ALA A 283 -2.57 15.24 -22.86
N VAL A 284 -2.93 14.66 -21.71
CA VAL A 284 -3.34 13.26 -21.52
C VAL A 284 -4.81 13.27 -21.13
N ASP A 285 -5.59 12.34 -21.70
CA ASP A 285 -7.01 12.24 -21.36
C ASP A 285 -7.18 11.80 -19.90
N ALA A 286 -8.09 12.47 -19.18
CA ALA A 286 -8.29 12.31 -17.75
C ALA A 286 -8.78 10.91 -17.35
N GLY A 287 -9.38 10.18 -18.30
CA GLY A 287 -9.82 8.79 -18.13
C GLY A 287 -8.84 7.76 -18.67
N SER A 288 -7.62 8.15 -19.08
CA SER A 288 -6.62 7.17 -19.52
C SER A 288 -5.86 6.60 -18.32
N ALA A 289 -5.59 5.30 -18.37
CA ALA A 289 -4.78 4.56 -17.39
C ALA A 289 -3.41 5.22 -17.10
N SER A 290 -2.84 5.91 -18.10
CA SER A 290 -1.56 6.64 -17.98
C SER A 290 -1.60 7.86 -17.05
N SER A 291 -2.77 8.25 -16.55
CA SER A 291 -2.94 9.48 -15.79
C SER A 291 -2.46 9.40 -14.33
N LEU A 292 -2.40 8.21 -13.73
CA LEU A 292 -1.93 8.01 -12.34
C LEU A 292 -0.45 7.60 -12.23
N GLY A 293 0.18 7.23 -13.36
CA GLY A 293 1.56 6.77 -13.41
C GLY A 293 1.80 5.40 -12.76
N TRP A 294 3.01 4.86 -12.93
CA TRP A 294 3.36 3.51 -12.48
C TRP A 294 3.28 3.31 -10.96
N SER A 295 3.39 4.36 -10.15
CA SER A 295 3.26 4.27 -8.69
C SER A 295 1.88 3.83 -8.20
N ALA A 296 0.84 3.94 -9.05
CA ALA A 296 -0.48 3.38 -8.78
C ALA A 296 -0.55 1.86 -8.97
N TYR A 297 0.37 1.30 -9.76
CA TYR A 297 0.37 -0.11 -10.18
C TYR A 297 1.50 -0.93 -9.54
N LEU A 298 2.55 -0.28 -9.04
CA LEU A 298 3.73 -0.92 -8.49
C LEU A 298 3.81 -0.79 -6.96
N THR A 299 4.44 -1.77 -6.32
CA THR A 299 4.78 -1.76 -4.89
C THR A 299 6.13 -2.43 -4.60
N VAL A 300 6.65 -2.18 -3.40
CA VAL A 300 7.82 -2.86 -2.81
C VAL A 300 7.49 -3.52 -1.47
N HIS A 301 6.26 -3.34 -0.97
CA HIS A 301 5.84 -3.74 0.39
C HIS A 301 4.73 -4.80 0.38
N GLY A 302 4.37 -5.36 -0.78
CA GLY A 302 3.38 -6.45 -0.84
C GLY A 302 3.90 -7.68 -0.09
N VAL A 303 3.09 -8.20 0.84
CA VAL A 303 3.37 -9.44 1.60
C VAL A 303 2.08 -10.20 1.91
N GLU A 304 2.22 -11.51 2.05
CA GLU A 304 1.17 -12.47 2.42
C GLU A 304 1.60 -13.32 3.61
N GLY A 305 0.73 -13.48 4.60
CA GLY A 305 0.95 -14.32 5.77
C GLY A 305 0.35 -15.72 5.58
N ASN A 306 0.96 -16.71 6.23
CA ASN A 306 0.52 -18.11 6.16
C ASN A 306 -0.44 -18.47 7.30
N PHE A 307 -1.51 -17.69 7.44
CA PHE A 307 -2.48 -17.84 8.54
C PHE A 307 -3.86 -18.22 8.03
N ARG A 308 -4.62 -18.85 8.90
CA ARG A 308 -6.05 -19.10 8.76
C ARG A 308 -6.85 -17.87 9.16
N ASP A 309 -8.15 -17.90 8.89
CA ASP A 309 -9.05 -16.80 9.19
C ASP A 309 -9.19 -16.49 10.69
N ASP A 310 -8.87 -17.45 11.56
CA ASP A 310 -8.82 -17.31 13.01
C ASP A 310 -7.46 -16.79 13.56
N GLY A 311 -6.47 -16.61 12.69
CA GLY A 311 -5.12 -16.17 13.04
C GLY A 311 -4.15 -17.28 13.44
N THR A 312 -4.57 -18.55 13.41
CA THR A 312 -3.66 -19.69 13.61
C THR A 312 -2.89 -20.01 12.33
N ALA A 313 -1.75 -20.70 12.43
CA ALA A 313 -0.99 -21.10 11.25
C ALA A 313 -1.75 -22.13 10.41
N ARG A 314 -1.59 -22.09 9.08
CA ARG A 314 -2.12 -23.15 8.20
C ARG A 314 -1.39 -24.47 8.45
N ILE A 315 -2.09 -25.60 8.25
CA ILE A 315 -1.47 -26.93 8.36
C ILE A 315 -0.61 -27.16 7.12
N ASN A 316 0.65 -27.48 7.35
CA ASN A 316 1.55 -27.94 6.32
C ASN A 316 1.24 -29.40 5.94
N VAL A 317 0.72 -29.62 4.74
CA VAL A 317 0.36 -30.97 4.26
C VAL A 317 1.56 -31.88 4.03
N ASN A 318 2.77 -31.31 4.00
CA ASN A 318 4.01 -32.04 3.78
C ASN A 318 4.77 -32.39 5.06
N GLN A 319 4.18 -32.18 6.24
CA GLN A 319 4.86 -32.53 7.51
C GLN A 319 5.19 -34.03 7.63
N ASP A 320 6.20 -34.33 8.47
CA ASP A 320 6.79 -35.66 8.58
C ASP A 320 5.87 -36.66 9.32
N ASP A 321 5.13 -36.19 10.33
CA ASP A 321 4.25 -37.02 11.15
C ASP A 321 2.85 -37.11 10.51
N LEU A 322 2.60 -38.19 9.78
CA LEU A 322 1.34 -38.42 9.09
C LEU A 322 0.17 -38.73 10.04
N GLU A 323 0.44 -39.27 11.23
CA GLU A 323 -0.61 -39.51 12.24
C GLU A 323 -1.08 -38.18 12.84
N LEU A 324 -0.13 -37.29 13.15
CA LEU A 324 -0.43 -35.91 13.56
C LEU A 324 -1.14 -35.15 12.44
N LEU A 325 -0.65 -35.25 11.21
CA LEU A 325 -1.30 -34.64 10.04
C LEU A 325 -2.75 -35.05 9.91
N TYR A 326 -3.03 -36.35 9.96
CA TYR A 326 -4.40 -36.83 9.89
C TYR A 326 -5.28 -36.24 11.01
N ALA A 327 -4.78 -36.18 12.25
CA ALA A 327 -5.52 -35.63 13.38
C ALA A 327 -5.83 -34.13 13.20
N GLU A 328 -4.84 -33.34 12.79
CA GLU A 328 -4.99 -31.90 12.56
C GLU A 328 -5.92 -31.62 11.36
N LEU A 329 -5.83 -32.41 10.29
CA LEU A 329 -6.70 -32.28 9.12
C LEU A 329 -8.16 -32.64 9.44
N SER A 330 -8.40 -33.70 10.22
CA SER A 330 -9.75 -34.10 10.61
C SER A 330 -10.43 -33.00 11.45
N GLU A 331 -9.69 -32.37 12.36
CA GLU A 331 -10.18 -31.23 13.13
C GLU A 331 -10.44 -29.99 12.26
N ALA A 332 -9.50 -29.63 11.38
CA ALA A 332 -9.58 -28.40 10.61
C ALA A 332 -10.59 -28.45 9.45
N LEU A 333 -10.68 -29.59 8.75
CA LEU A 333 -11.55 -29.75 7.58
C LEU A 333 -12.97 -30.20 7.94
N GLY A 334 -13.15 -30.83 9.12
CA GLY A 334 -14.45 -31.35 9.56
C GLY A 334 -15.03 -32.47 8.68
N ASN A 335 -14.18 -33.07 7.83
CA ASN A 335 -14.55 -34.15 6.92
C ASN A 335 -13.45 -35.22 6.90
N ASP A 336 -13.76 -36.38 7.48
CA ASP A 336 -12.82 -37.49 7.62
C ASP A 336 -12.40 -38.09 6.27
N ASP A 337 -13.27 -38.06 5.24
CA ASP A 337 -12.92 -38.55 3.90
C ASP A 337 -11.83 -37.68 3.27
N TRP A 338 -11.88 -36.35 3.48
CA TRP A 338 -10.86 -35.43 2.99
C TRP A 338 -9.55 -35.56 3.75
N ALA A 339 -9.62 -35.58 5.08
CA ALA A 339 -8.44 -35.70 5.93
C ALA A 339 -7.69 -37.02 5.70
N SER A 340 -8.43 -38.14 5.62
CA SER A 340 -7.85 -39.46 5.34
C SER A 340 -7.25 -39.56 3.95
N PHE A 341 -7.88 -38.96 2.93
CA PHE A 341 -7.36 -38.96 1.57
C PHE A 341 -6.02 -38.22 1.49
N ILE A 342 -5.92 -37.01 2.07
CA ILE A 342 -4.69 -36.21 2.03
C ILE A 342 -3.54 -36.96 2.75
N ALA A 343 -3.82 -37.56 3.90
CA ALA A 343 -2.81 -38.35 4.63
C ALA A 343 -2.37 -39.59 3.83
N ALA A 344 -3.30 -40.30 3.19
CA ALA A 344 -2.99 -41.45 2.35
C ALA A 344 -2.27 -41.07 1.05
N TYR A 345 -2.59 -39.90 0.47
CA TYR A 345 -1.93 -39.38 -0.73
C TYR A 345 -0.43 -39.18 -0.47
N ARG A 346 -0.05 -38.73 0.73
CA ARG A 346 1.36 -38.62 1.11
C ARG A 346 2.10 -39.96 1.11
N VAL A 347 1.40 -41.10 1.24
CA VAL A 347 2.03 -42.44 1.25
C VAL A 347 2.18 -43.01 -0.16
N SER A 348 1.10 -43.00 -0.95
CA SER A 348 1.06 -43.68 -2.26
C SER A 348 0.18 -42.96 -3.30
N GLY A 349 0.04 -41.65 -3.16
CA GLY A 349 -0.70 -40.81 -4.09
C GLY A 349 0.02 -40.62 -5.42
N GLU A 350 -0.75 -40.63 -6.49
CA GLU A 350 -0.35 -40.22 -7.83
C GLU A 350 -1.19 -38.99 -8.22
N PRO A 351 -0.56 -37.92 -8.72
CA PRO A 351 -1.31 -36.74 -9.17
C PRO A 351 -2.26 -37.12 -10.29
N GLY A 352 -3.40 -36.43 -10.38
CA GLY A 352 -4.35 -36.64 -11.47
C GLY A 352 -3.68 -36.46 -12.84
N ALA A 353 -4.15 -37.19 -13.85
CA ALA A 353 -3.65 -37.08 -15.21
C ALA A 353 -3.80 -35.62 -15.70
N THR A 354 -2.67 -34.96 -15.89
CA THR A 354 -2.56 -33.54 -16.28
C THR A 354 -1.65 -33.39 -17.48
N LEU A 355 -1.81 -32.28 -18.22
CA LEU A 355 -0.90 -31.92 -19.32
C LEU A 355 0.56 -31.93 -18.85
N ALA A 356 0.84 -31.48 -17.62
CA ALA A 356 2.16 -31.54 -17.00
C ALA A 356 2.65 -32.99 -16.77
N SER A 357 1.80 -33.92 -16.33
CA SER A 357 2.17 -35.34 -16.19
C SER A 357 2.40 -36.04 -17.54
N ALA A 358 1.70 -35.61 -18.59
CA ALA A 358 1.90 -36.09 -19.96
C ALA A 358 3.19 -35.53 -20.59
N ALA A 359 3.55 -34.28 -20.28
CA ALA A 359 4.81 -33.66 -20.68
C ALA A 359 6.03 -34.32 -20.02
N LEU A 360 5.94 -34.66 -18.73
CA LEU A 360 7.01 -35.35 -17.99
C LEU A 360 7.20 -36.82 -18.44
N SER A 361 6.14 -37.49 -18.91
CA SER A 361 6.23 -38.85 -19.44
C SER A 361 6.71 -38.91 -20.89
N ALA A 362 6.60 -37.82 -21.66
CA ALA A 362 7.10 -37.72 -23.05
C ALA A 362 8.65 -37.80 -23.19
N GLY A 363 9.39 -37.67 -22.08
CA GLY A 363 10.84 -37.93 -22.03
C GLY A 363 11.23 -39.40 -21.92
N ALA A 364 10.25 -40.30 -21.70
CA ALA A 364 10.42 -41.74 -21.75
C ALA A 364 10.01 -42.27 -23.14
N GLU A 365 10.78 -43.21 -23.68
CA GLU A 365 10.62 -43.78 -25.03
C GLU A 365 9.16 -44.00 -25.42
N GLU A 366 8.79 -43.58 -26.64
CA GLU A 366 7.49 -43.75 -27.30
C GLU A 366 6.85 -45.12 -26.98
N SER A 367 5.97 -45.16 -26.00
CA SER A 367 4.91 -46.15 -25.90
C SER A 367 3.62 -45.48 -26.36
N ASP A 368 3.13 -45.95 -27.51
CA ASP A 368 1.89 -45.58 -28.23
C ASP A 368 0.60 -45.91 -27.42
N GLU A 369 0.64 -45.78 -26.10
CA GLU A 369 -0.51 -45.96 -25.22
C GLU A 369 -1.20 -44.61 -25.05
N GLN A 370 -2.31 -44.45 -25.77
CA GLN A 370 -3.36 -43.49 -25.44
C GLN A 370 -3.55 -43.49 -23.93
N ALA A 371 -3.33 -42.34 -23.28
CA ALA A 371 -3.54 -42.19 -21.84
C ALA A 371 -5.01 -42.46 -21.51
N GLU A 372 -5.36 -43.73 -21.28
CA GLU A 372 -6.64 -44.12 -20.72
C GLU A 372 -6.67 -43.58 -19.29
N THR A 373 -7.75 -42.87 -18.94
CA THR A 373 -8.04 -42.52 -17.55
C THR A 373 -7.94 -43.80 -16.72
N PRO A 374 -7.12 -43.85 -15.66
CA PRO A 374 -6.90 -45.07 -14.90
C PRO A 374 -8.24 -45.66 -14.47
N GLU A 375 -8.50 -46.94 -14.76
CA GLU A 375 -9.69 -47.62 -14.27
C GLU A 375 -9.64 -47.61 -12.74
N THR A 376 -10.58 -46.88 -12.13
CA THR A 376 -10.65 -46.73 -10.67
C THR A 376 -11.66 -47.70 -10.07
N ASP A 377 -11.28 -48.36 -8.98
CA ASP A 377 -12.11 -49.31 -8.25
C ASP A 377 -13.21 -48.65 -7.38
N GLY A 378 -13.16 -47.32 -7.25
CA GLY A 378 -14.14 -46.52 -6.53
C GLY A 378 -13.60 -45.18 -6.07
N VAL A 379 -14.42 -44.41 -5.37
CA VAL A 379 -14.01 -43.16 -4.71
C VAL A 379 -13.46 -43.48 -3.32
N TRP A 380 -12.41 -42.78 -2.92
CA TRP A 380 -11.83 -42.87 -1.58
C TRP A 380 -12.89 -42.61 -0.49
N THR A 381 -12.78 -43.35 0.62
CA THR A 381 -13.54 -43.12 1.85
C THR A 381 -12.65 -43.33 3.06
N ALA A 382 -12.97 -42.71 4.19
CA ALA A 382 -12.18 -42.80 5.42
C ALA A 382 -11.95 -44.25 5.92
N ALA A 383 -12.83 -45.19 5.54
CA ALA A 383 -12.66 -46.60 5.87
C ALA A 383 -11.44 -47.24 5.19
N ALA A 384 -11.04 -46.74 4.00
CA ALA A 384 -9.90 -47.24 3.25
C ALA A 384 -8.56 -46.91 3.93
N LEU A 385 -8.52 -45.90 4.81
CA LEU A 385 -7.32 -45.52 5.56
C LEU A 385 -6.79 -46.66 6.45
N ALA A 386 -7.67 -47.57 6.89
CA ALA A 386 -7.27 -48.70 7.73
C ALA A 386 -6.26 -49.64 7.06
N ASP A 387 -6.22 -49.64 5.73
CA ASP A 387 -5.30 -50.45 4.91
C ASP A 387 -4.00 -49.70 4.56
N VAL A 388 -3.83 -48.46 5.03
CA VAL A 388 -2.64 -47.61 4.80
C VAL A 388 -1.83 -47.47 6.09
N ASP A 389 -0.53 -47.75 6.02
CA ASP A 389 0.40 -47.57 7.14
C ASP A 389 0.96 -46.14 7.15
N LEU A 390 0.42 -45.30 8.04
CA LEU A 390 0.88 -43.92 8.22
C LEU A 390 2.21 -43.82 9.01
N SER A 391 2.63 -44.89 9.69
CA SER A 391 3.86 -44.87 10.51
C SER A 391 5.15 -44.92 9.68
N GLY A 392 5.03 -45.24 8.39
CA GLY A 392 6.14 -45.31 7.43
C GLY A 392 6.66 -43.94 6.96
N GLY A 393 5.95 -42.85 7.25
CA GLY A 393 6.25 -41.50 6.74
C GLY A 393 5.78 -41.28 5.29
N GLY A 394 5.84 -40.03 4.82
CA GLY A 394 5.36 -39.65 3.49
C GLY A 394 6.35 -39.98 2.36
N GLY A 395 5.90 -40.72 1.35
CA GLY A 395 6.64 -41.03 0.12
C GLY A 395 6.45 -40.01 -1.02
N THR A 396 5.30 -39.32 -1.08
CA THR A 396 4.95 -38.40 -2.18
C THR A 396 4.70 -36.99 -1.67
N THR A 397 5.44 -35.98 -2.12
CA THR A 397 5.25 -34.56 -1.73
C THR A 397 4.17 -33.88 -2.54
N ILE A 398 3.31 -33.12 -1.87
CA ILE A 398 2.28 -32.29 -2.52
C ILE A 398 2.91 -30.94 -2.87
N THR A 399 2.98 -30.60 -4.17
CA THR A 399 3.60 -29.33 -4.59
C THR A 399 2.58 -28.19 -4.56
N GLN A 400 1.39 -28.45 -5.06
CA GLN A 400 0.24 -27.55 -5.04
C GLN A 400 -0.98 -28.27 -4.48
N LEU A 401 -1.88 -27.55 -3.81
CA LEU A 401 -3.13 -28.15 -3.31
C LEU A 401 -4.04 -28.66 -4.45
N LEU A 402 -3.89 -28.11 -5.65
CA LEU A 402 -4.58 -28.58 -6.87
C LEU A 402 -4.12 -29.96 -7.35
N ASP A 403 -3.00 -30.49 -6.84
CA ASP A 403 -2.52 -31.85 -7.14
C ASP A 403 -3.46 -32.92 -6.57
N LEU A 404 -4.26 -32.57 -5.56
CA LEU A 404 -5.22 -33.46 -4.91
C LEU A 404 -6.52 -33.64 -5.71
N VAL A 405 -6.81 -32.76 -6.67
CA VAL A 405 -8.03 -32.80 -7.48
C VAL A 405 -7.89 -33.87 -8.56
N ASP A 406 -8.89 -34.75 -8.66
CA ASP A 406 -8.90 -35.92 -9.55
C ASP A 406 -7.68 -36.86 -9.41
N ALA A 407 -6.93 -36.74 -8.31
CA ALA A 407 -5.83 -37.63 -7.98
C ALA A 407 -6.29 -39.08 -7.74
N THR A 408 -5.37 -40.02 -7.86
CA THR A 408 -5.60 -41.43 -7.55
C THR A 408 -4.64 -41.91 -6.46
N ILE A 409 -5.12 -42.81 -5.61
CA ILE A 409 -4.30 -43.49 -4.61
C ILE A 409 -4.35 -44.98 -4.89
N THR A 410 -3.17 -45.58 -4.94
CA THR A 410 -3.02 -47.02 -5.03
C THR A 410 -2.81 -47.60 -3.62
N ILE A 411 -3.67 -48.51 -3.19
CA ILE A 411 -3.53 -49.26 -1.93
C ILE A 411 -3.38 -50.76 -2.22
N GLY A 412 -2.62 -51.46 -1.38
CA GLY A 412 -2.42 -52.91 -1.50
C GLY A 412 -1.20 -53.28 -2.35
N ASN A 413 -0.91 -54.57 -2.42
CA ASN A 413 0.25 -55.11 -3.13
C ASN A 413 -0.17 -56.27 -4.05
N GLY A 414 0.33 -56.26 -5.29
CA GLY A 414 0.13 -57.36 -6.25
C GLY A 414 -1.33 -57.49 -6.72
N ASP A 415 -1.87 -58.71 -6.70
CA ASP A 415 -3.23 -59.01 -7.22
C ASP A 415 -4.38 -58.37 -6.42
N ASN A 416 -4.10 -57.76 -5.27
CA ASN A 416 -5.07 -57.05 -4.41
C ASN A 416 -4.91 -55.52 -4.46
N GLN A 417 -4.21 -55.01 -5.46
CA GLN A 417 -4.07 -53.57 -5.67
C GLN A 417 -5.44 -52.96 -5.96
N GLN A 418 -5.76 -51.87 -5.27
CA GLN A 418 -6.95 -51.07 -5.51
C GLN A 418 -6.55 -49.65 -5.86
N VAL A 419 -7.10 -49.12 -6.95
CA VAL A 419 -6.91 -47.73 -7.38
C VAL A 419 -8.16 -46.93 -7.02
N LEU A 420 -8.04 -46.03 -6.05
CA LEU A 420 -9.16 -45.22 -5.56
C LEU A 420 -9.02 -43.77 -6.04
N SER A 421 -10.12 -43.19 -6.51
CA SER A 421 -10.18 -41.78 -6.93
C SER A 421 -10.30 -40.83 -5.75
N SER A 422 -9.79 -39.61 -5.94
CA SER A 422 -9.94 -38.50 -5.02
C SER A 422 -11.40 -38.17 -4.72
N PRO A 423 -11.74 -37.80 -3.46
CA PRO A 423 -13.03 -37.21 -3.13
C PRO A 423 -13.14 -35.76 -3.66
N PHE A 424 -12.03 -35.16 -4.11
CA PHE A 424 -11.96 -33.81 -4.67
C PHE A 424 -12.15 -33.87 -6.19
N LEU A 425 -13.40 -33.79 -6.62
CA LEU A 425 -13.77 -33.86 -8.04
C LEU A 425 -13.52 -32.54 -8.76
N ASN A 426 -13.07 -32.61 -10.01
CA ASN A 426 -12.93 -31.46 -10.90
C ASN A 426 -14.27 -30.99 -11.50
N THR A 427 -15.19 -30.56 -10.65
CA THR A 427 -16.44 -29.92 -11.09
C THR A 427 -16.69 -28.66 -10.28
N PRO A 428 -17.18 -27.56 -10.90
CA PRO A 428 -17.46 -26.30 -10.20
C PRO A 428 -18.27 -26.46 -8.91
N VAL A 429 -19.30 -27.31 -8.96
CA VAL A 429 -20.19 -27.56 -7.81
C VAL A 429 -19.47 -28.27 -6.66
N ALA A 430 -18.60 -29.25 -6.96
CA ALA A 430 -17.82 -29.92 -5.92
C ALA A 430 -16.75 -28.98 -5.35
N MET A 431 -16.03 -28.27 -6.22
CA MET A 431 -14.99 -27.31 -5.85
C MET A 431 -15.50 -26.22 -4.91
N ALA A 432 -16.71 -25.69 -5.16
CA ALA A 432 -17.31 -24.66 -4.30
C ALA A 432 -17.47 -25.11 -2.83
N VAL A 433 -17.49 -26.42 -2.58
CA VAL A 433 -17.63 -26.99 -1.22
C VAL A 433 -16.27 -27.20 -0.57
N TYR A 434 -15.29 -27.77 -1.28
CA TYR A 434 -14.01 -28.16 -0.68
C TYR A 434 -12.90 -27.11 -0.84
N MET A 435 -12.88 -26.32 -1.91
CA MET A 435 -11.78 -25.37 -2.18
C MET A 435 -11.59 -24.34 -1.08
N PRO A 436 -12.64 -23.68 -0.53
CA PRO A 436 -12.47 -22.75 0.57
C PRO A 436 -11.86 -23.41 1.81
N ALA A 437 -12.26 -24.66 2.08
CA ALA A 437 -11.73 -25.43 3.21
C ALA A 437 -10.26 -25.81 3.01
N LEU A 438 -9.87 -26.22 1.80
CA LEU A 438 -8.46 -26.53 1.49
C LEU A 438 -7.60 -25.26 1.53
N MET A 439 -7.96 -24.23 0.78
CA MET A 439 -7.17 -23.00 0.64
C MET A 439 -7.11 -22.19 1.94
N GLY A 440 -8.15 -22.24 2.76
CA GLY A 440 -8.20 -21.54 4.05
C GLY A 440 -7.37 -22.20 5.13
N ASN A 441 -7.27 -23.53 5.14
CA ASN A 441 -6.70 -24.28 6.27
C ASN A 441 -5.32 -24.88 6.00
N LEU A 442 -4.97 -25.07 4.72
CA LEU A 442 -3.81 -25.86 4.31
C LEU A 442 -2.76 -25.01 3.59
N THR A 443 -1.52 -25.47 3.65
CA THR A 443 -0.38 -24.95 2.89
C THR A 443 0.55 -26.08 2.51
N THR A 444 1.31 -25.92 1.43
CA THR A 444 2.32 -26.91 1.01
C THR A 444 3.72 -26.62 1.58
N GLN A 445 3.91 -25.42 2.14
CA GLN A 445 5.20 -24.98 2.68
C GLN A 445 5.01 -24.17 3.97
N GLU A 446 5.98 -24.29 4.86
CA GLU A 446 6.07 -23.45 6.06
C GLU A 446 6.87 -22.19 5.75
N TYR A 447 6.19 -21.05 5.80
CA TYR A 447 6.76 -19.71 5.75
C TYR A 447 5.96 -18.79 6.67
N GLU A 448 6.62 -17.79 7.25
CA GLU A 448 5.93 -16.76 8.05
C GLU A 448 5.36 -15.66 7.14
N ARG A 449 6.16 -15.23 6.16
CA ARG A 449 5.81 -14.19 5.19
C ARG A 449 6.26 -14.63 3.80
N LEU A 450 5.36 -14.50 2.83
CA LEU A 450 5.64 -14.62 1.41
C LEU A 450 5.64 -13.21 0.80
N PRO A 451 6.54 -12.89 -0.15
CA PRO A 451 6.38 -11.70 -0.96
C PRO A 451 5.00 -11.70 -1.65
N GLY A 452 4.35 -10.54 -1.64
CA GLY A 452 2.97 -10.42 -2.12
C GLY A 452 2.85 -10.68 -3.61
N ARG A 453 1.98 -11.64 -3.95
CA ARG A 453 1.50 -11.95 -5.31
C ARG A 453 0.39 -10.98 -5.70
N ILE A 454 -0.10 -11.07 -6.94
CA ILE A 454 -1.12 -10.16 -7.47
C ILE A 454 -2.51 -10.56 -6.94
N ASN A 455 -3.16 -9.65 -6.21
CA ASN A 455 -4.49 -9.84 -5.67
C ASN A 455 -5.56 -9.69 -6.75
N LEU A 456 -6.19 -10.81 -7.10
CA LEU A 456 -7.24 -10.92 -8.10
C LEU A 456 -8.54 -10.20 -7.76
N ASN A 457 -8.73 -9.66 -6.56
CA ASN A 457 -9.96 -8.96 -6.20
C ASN A 457 -9.81 -7.44 -6.28
N GLU A 458 -8.61 -6.92 -6.03
CA GLU A 458 -8.35 -5.48 -5.91
C GLU A 458 -7.39 -4.93 -6.97
N CYS A 459 -6.70 -5.76 -7.77
CA CYS A 459 -5.78 -5.24 -8.77
C CYS A 459 -6.52 -4.52 -9.92
N PRO A 460 -5.98 -3.42 -10.44
CA PRO A 460 -6.60 -2.69 -11.55
C PRO A 460 -6.54 -3.51 -12.86
N ALA A 461 -7.43 -3.18 -13.79
CA ALA A 461 -7.61 -3.93 -15.05
C ALA A 461 -6.32 -4.02 -15.87
N GLU A 462 -5.47 -2.99 -15.86
CA GLU A 462 -4.20 -2.97 -16.60
C GLU A 462 -3.27 -4.11 -16.14
N LEU A 463 -3.22 -4.40 -14.84
CA LEU A 463 -2.43 -5.52 -14.33
C LEU A 463 -3.05 -6.86 -14.71
N LEU A 464 -4.39 -6.95 -14.72
CA LEU A 464 -5.07 -8.18 -15.11
C LEU A 464 -4.79 -8.57 -16.56
N TYR A 465 -4.89 -7.61 -17.50
CA TYR A 465 -4.58 -7.85 -18.91
C TYR A 465 -3.11 -8.20 -19.15
N GLY A 466 -2.23 -7.92 -18.19
CA GLY A 466 -0.82 -8.30 -18.23
C GLY A 466 -0.51 -9.70 -17.72
N ILE A 467 -1.46 -10.37 -17.07
CA ILE A 467 -1.25 -11.72 -16.54
C ILE A 467 -1.22 -12.71 -17.71
N PRO A 468 -0.16 -13.52 -17.85
CA PRO A 468 -0.07 -14.51 -18.91
C PRO A 468 -1.19 -15.56 -18.78
N LEU A 469 -1.58 -16.20 -19.89
CA LEU A 469 -2.63 -17.24 -19.96
C LEU A 469 -4.08 -16.75 -19.73
N LEU A 470 -4.28 -15.48 -19.38
CA LEU A 470 -5.59 -14.85 -19.37
C LEU A 470 -5.79 -14.08 -20.69
N ASP A 471 -6.72 -14.54 -21.51
CA ASP A 471 -7.12 -13.81 -22.72
C ASP A 471 -8.06 -12.65 -22.38
N GLU A 472 -8.36 -11.81 -23.38
CA GLU A 472 -9.20 -10.62 -23.20
C GLU A 472 -10.62 -11.01 -22.73
N GLU A 473 -11.16 -12.12 -23.23
CA GLU A 473 -12.49 -12.61 -22.87
C GLU A 473 -12.55 -13.09 -21.42
N THR A 474 -11.60 -13.92 -20.99
CA THR A 474 -11.51 -14.41 -19.61
C THR A 474 -11.25 -13.26 -18.64
N THR A 475 -10.39 -12.31 -19.02
CA THR A 475 -10.09 -11.13 -18.22
C THR A 475 -11.32 -10.26 -18.01
N ALA A 476 -12.08 -9.97 -19.08
CA ALA A 476 -13.33 -9.24 -18.99
C ALA A 476 -14.36 -9.96 -18.11
N ALA A 477 -14.47 -11.30 -18.23
CA ALA A 477 -15.34 -12.10 -17.39
C ALA A 477 -14.95 -12.06 -15.91
N ILE A 478 -13.65 -12.07 -15.60
CA ILE A 478 -13.14 -11.89 -14.22
C ILE A 478 -13.52 -10.52 -13.68
N ILE A 479 -13.34 -9.44 -14.46
CA ILE A 479 -13.69 -8.07 -14.05
C ILE A 479 -15.20 -7.97 -13.77
N GLU A 480 -16.04 -8.49 -14.68
CA GLU A 480 -17.49 -8.52 -14.48
C GLU A 480 -17.87 -9.32 -13.24
N ALA A 481 -17.23 -10.46 -13.03
CA ALA A 481 -17.46 -11.32 -11.87
C ALA A 481 -17.02 -10.65 -10.57
N ARG A 482 -16.02 -9.74 -10.55
CA ARG A 482 -15.63 -8.97 -9.35
C ARG A 482 -16.69 -7.96 -8.93
N ALA A 483 -17.38 -7.35 -9.89
CA ALA A 483 -18.43 -6.37 -9.62
C ALA A 483 -19.66 -7.00 -8.92
N GLN A 484 -19.77 -8.32 -8.95
CA GLN A 484 -20.84 -9.07 -8.32
C GLN A 484 -20.45 -9.46 -6.88
N ASP A 485 -21.17 -8.91 -5.90
CA ASP A 485 -21.10 -9.40 -4.52
C ASP A 485 -21.90 -10.70 -4.40
N THR A 486 -21.18 -11.83 -4.40
CA THR A 486 -21.78 -13.17 -4.25
C THR A 486 -21.83 -13.62 -2.80
N GLY A 487 -21.15 -12.92 -1.87
CA GLY A 487 -20.94 -13.37 -0.50
C GLY A 487 -20.21 -14.72 -0.37
N SER A 488 -19.58 -15.20 -1.45
CA SER A 488 -18.92 -16.50 -1.48
C SER A 488 -17.56 -16.44 -0.76
N GLU A 489 -17.37 -17.30 0.25
CA GLU A 489 -16.08 -17.44 0.95
C GLU A 489 -14.93 -17.78 0.00
N ASN A 490 -15.24 -18.44 -1.11
CA ASN A 490 -14.27 -18.82 -2.12
C ASN A 490 -13.54 -17.62 -2.74
N ARG A 491 -14.19 -16.45 -2.80
CA ARG A 491 -13.57 -15.21 -3.34
C ARG A 491 -12.37 -14.73 -2.52
N ARG A 492 -12.14 -15.28 -1.33
CA ARG A 492 -10.95 -14.99 -0.50
C ARG A 492 -9.67 -15.64 -1.02
N TYR A 493 -9.79 -16.62 -1.91
CA TYR A 493 -8.67 -17.45 -2.37
C TYR A 493 -8.45 -17.29 -3.87
N GLU A 494 -7.21 -17.47 -4.31
CA GLU A 494 -6.78 -17.33 -5.70
C GLU A 494 -7.50 -18.29 -6.66
N THR A 495 -8.03 -19.40 -6.16
CA THR A 495 -8.73 -20.40 -6.96
C THR A 495 -10.14 -20.03 -7.36
N TRP A 496 -10.66 -18.86 -6.97
CA TRP A 496 -12.04 -18.53 -7.26
C TRP A 496 -12.43 -18.51 -8.74
N PRO A 497 -11.56 -18.07 -9.69
CA PRO A 497 -11.90 -18.14 -11.11
C PRO A 497 -12.07 -19.58 -11.60
N LEU A 498 -11.32 -20.53 -11.02
CA LEU A 498 -11.44 -21.96 -11.33
C LEU A 498 -12.79 -22.51 -10.85
N VAL A 499 -13.17 -22.22 -9.61
CA VAL A 499 -14.43 -22.69 -9.03
C VAL A 499 -15.66 -22.13 -9.76
N GLU A 500 -15.57 -20.90 -10.26
CA GLU A 500 -16.64 -20.28 -11.05
C GLU A 500 -16.62 -20.70 -12.53
N GLY A 501 -15.64 -21.51 -12.94
CA GLY A 501 -15.51 -22.04 -14.29
C GLY A 501 -15.02 -21.01 -15.33
N LEU A 502 -14.34 -19.96 -14.88
CA LEU A 502 -13.72 -18.94 -15.74
C LEU A 502 -12.37 -19.41 -16.28
N VAL A 503 -11.63 -20.23 -15.53
CA VAL A 503 -10.36 -20.82 -15.95
C VAL A 503 -10.37 -22.32 -15.73
N THR A 504 -9.59 -23.04 -16.54
CA THR A 504 -9.37 -24.48 -16.38
C THR A 504 -8.41 -24.78 -15.23
N ILE A 505 -8.41 -26.03 -14.74
CA ILE A 505 -7.49 -26.45 -13.67
C ILE A 505 -6.02 -26.34 -14.09
N ASP A 506 -5.70 -26.66 -15.34
CA ASP A 506 -4.34 -26.58 -15.86
C ASP A 506 -3.86 -25.12 -15.95
N GLN A 507 -4.72 -24.21 -16.43
CA GLN A 507 -4.44 -22.77 -16.39
C GLN A 507 -4.23 -22.28 -14.95
N MET A 508 -5.11 -22.70 -14.02
CA MET A 508 -5.02 -22.27 -12.63
C MET A 508 -3.72 -22.73 -11.95
N ARG A 509 -3.21 -23.93 -12.25
CA ARG A 509 -1.93 -24.42 -11.72
C ARG A 509 -0.74 -23.55 -12.11
N MET A 510 -0.75 -23.02 -13.33
CA MET A 510 0.27 -22.10 -13.83
C MET A 510 0.11 -20.68 -13.27
N LEU A 511 -1.13 -20.27 -13.00
CA LEU A 511 -1.44 -18.95 -12.45
C LEU A 511 -1.24 -18.85 -10.92
N MET A 512 -1.36 -19.95 -10.19
CA MET A 512 -1.31 -19.98 -8.72
C MET A 512 -0.05 -19.35 -8.09
N PRO A 513 1.17 -19.49 -8.66
CA PRO A 513 2.36 -18.80 -8.16
C PRO A 513 2.30 -17.26 -8.31
N LEU A 514 1.51 -16.75 -9.26
CA LEU A 514 1.41 -15.32 -9.59
C LEU A 514 0.29 -14.61 -8.85
N LEU A 515 -0.73 -15.36 -8.42
CA LEU A 515 -2.01 -14.80 -7.99
C LEU A 515 -2.32 -15.11 -6.52
N THR A 516 -3.03 -14.19 -5.88
CA THR A 516 -3.58 -14.34 -4.54
C THR A 516 -5.02 -13.81 -4.50
N GLY A 517 -5.83 -14.30 -3.56
CA GLY A 517 -7.16 -13.73 -3.29
C GLY A 517 -7.15 -12.58 -2.26
N GLY A 518 -5.97 -12.25 -1.70
CA GLY A 518 -5.85 -11.27 -0.64
C GLY A 518 -4.45 -10.68 -0.52
N GLY A 519 -3.98 -10.53 0.72
CA GLY A 519 -2.71 -9.91 1.06
C GLY A 519 -2.79 -9.34 2.47
N ASP A 520 -1.66 -9.27 3.17
CA ASP A 520 -1.60 -8.86 4.58
C ASP A 520 -0.84 -7.54 4.77
N ALA A 521 -0.39 -6.90 3.70
CA ALA A 521 0.06 -5.51 3.73
C ALA A 521 -1.03 -4.56 3.22
N TYR A 522 -1.24 -3.48 3.98
CA TYR A 522 -2.31 -2.53 3.72
C TYR A 522 -1.78 -1.10 3.65
N ARG A 523 -2.19 -0.39 2.60
CA ARG A 523 -1.98 1.03 2.40
C ARG A 523 -3.16 1.83 2.93
N ALA A 524 -2.86 2.95 3.57
CA ALA A 524 -3.83 3.95 3.94
C ALA A 524 -3.30 5.36 3.67
N GLN A 525 -4.16 6.21 3.13
CA GLN A 525 -3.93 7.65 3.16
C GLN A 525 -4.78 8.26 4.27
N ILE A 526 -4.11 8.85 5.25
CA ILE A 526 -4.73 9.36 6.48
C ILE A 526 -4.66 10.87 6.47
N ILE A 527 -5.81 11.51 6.68
CA ILE A 527 -5.95 12.97 6.73
C ILE A 527 -6.47 13.36 8.10
N GLY A 528 -5.65 14.06 8.87
CA GLY A 528 -6.05 14.73 10.12
C GLY A 528 -6.44 16.18 9.83
N TYR A 529 -7.62 16.63 10.25
CA TYR A 529 -8.13 17.95 9.90
C TYR A 529 -9.09 18.53 10.95
N TYR A 530 -9.21 19.86 10.93
CA TYR A 530 -10.29 20.57 11.62
C TYR A 530 -11.53 20.67 10.73
N GLU A 531 -12.72 20.46 11.29
CA GLU A 531 -13.97 20.57 10.53
C GLU A 531 -14.21 21.97 9.96
N LYS A 532 -13.78 22.99 10.72
CA LYS A 532 -13.88 24.40 10.31
C LYS A 532 -12.52 25.05 10.42
N GLY A 533 -11.80 25.07 9.30
CA GLY A 533 -10.48 25.70 9.18
C GLY A 533 -9.74 25.20 7.95
N ASN A 534 -8.56 25.78 7.70
CA ASN A 534 -7.67 25.37 6.61
C ASN A 534 -6.47 24.54 7.11
N LEU A 535 -6.46 24.13 8.38
CA LEU A 535 -5.39 23.33 8.97
C LEU A 535 -5.68 21.84 8.79
N TYR A 536 -4.66 21.13 8.34
CA TYR A 536 -4.68 19.70 8.08
C TYR A 536 -3.26 19.14 8.18
N SER A 537 -3.18 17.82 8.29
CA SER A 537 -2.00 17.00 8.08
C SER A 537 -2.43 15.78 7.27
N ARG A 538 -1.55 15.30 6.39
CA ARG A 538 -1.84 14.18 5.50
C ARG A 538 -0.61 13.28 5.42
N ALA A 539 -0.79 12.00 5.65
CA ALA A 539 0.26 11.01 5.46
C ALA A 539 -0.23 9.79 4.67
N GLU A 540 0.69 9.16 3.98
CA GLU A 540 0.55 7.79 3.49
C GLU A 540 1.26 6.85 4.46
N VAL A 541 0.58 5.77 4.81
CA VAL A 541 1.12 4.72 5.66
C VAL A 541 0.94 3.35 5.01
N ILE A 542 1.91 2.47 5.21
CA ILE A 542 1.79 1.06 4.87
C ILE A 542 2.03 0.26 6.13
N ILE A 543 1.11 -0.67 6.41
CA ILE A 543 1.09 -1.51 7.59
C ILE A 543 1.15 -2.96 7.15
N ASP A 544 2.14 -3.69 7.65
CA ASP A 544 2.27 -5.14 7.49
C ASP A 544 1.55 -5.84 8.65
N ALA A 545 0.47 -6.56 8.34
CA ALA A 545 -0.37 -7.28 9.29
C ALA A 545 -0.08 -8.78 9.35
N THR A 546 1.05 -9.25 8.82
CA THR A 546 1.49 -10.66 8.94
C THR A 546 1.91 -11.03 10.36
N THR A 547 2.13 -10.04 11.24
CA THR A 547 2.44 -10.26 12.65
C THR A 547 1.26 -9.93 13.55
N ILE A 548 1.21 -10.63 14.70
CA ILE A 548 0.23 -10.40 15.77
C ILE A 548 0.16 -8.92 16.17
N ASN A 549 1.29 -8.22 16.12
CA ASN A 549 1.34 -6.76 16.23
C ASN A 549 1.74 -6.20 14.85
N PRO A 550 0.80 -5.63 14.09
CA PRO A 550 1.09 -5.11 12.77
C PRO A 550 2.17 -4.04 12.79
N ASP A 551 3.12 -4.13 11.86
CA ASP A 551 4.28 -3.25 11.76
C ASP A 551 4.00 -2.09 10.80
N LEU A 552 4.29 -0.87 11.22
CA LEU A 552 4.26 0.31 10.34
C LEU A 552 5.55 0.34 9.52
N VAL A 553 5.50 -0.15 8.27
CA VAL A 553 6.69 -0.28 7.40
C VAL A 553 7.00 0.99 6.62
N LEU A 554 5.98 1.81 6.34
CA LEU A 554 6.15 3.11 5.68
C LEU A 554 5.31 4.17 6.40
N PHE A 555 5.92 5.33 6.64
CA PHE A 555 5.22 6.57 6.99
C PHE A 555 5.76 7.70 6.14
N ARG A 556 4.89 8.35 5.37
CA ARG A 556 5.26 9.39 4.42
C ARG A 556 4.37 10.61 4.57
N ASP A 557 4.96 11.75 4.93
CA ASP A 557 4.24 13.02 5.01
C ASP A 557 3.94 13.56 3.59
N LEU A 558 2.65 13.70 3.30
CA LEU A 558 2.12 14.25 2.04
C LEU A 558 1.51 15.64 2.24
N SER A 559 1.63 16.25 3.43
CA SER A 559 1.03 17.55 3.74
C SER A 559 1.53 18.67 2.83
N HIS A 560 2.75 18.54 2.29
CA HIS A 560 3.33 19.48 1.33
C HIS A 560 2.64 19.47 -0.03
N LEU A 561 1.91 18.41 -0.38
CA LEU A 561 1.10 18.28 -1.61
C LEU A 561 -0.31 18.86 -1.46
N GLY A 562 -0.66 19.38 -0.27
CA GLY A 562 -2.01 19.83 0.02
C GLY A 562 -2.87 18.76 0.67
N ARG A 563 -4.09 19.14 1.05
CA ARG A 563 -5.06 18.25 1.71
C ARG A 563 -5.56 17.13 0.79
N GLY A 564 -5.50 17.30 -0.53
CA GLY A 564 -5.95 16.34 -1.54
C GLY A 564 -7.48 16.22 -1.69
N PHE A 565 -8.23 16.43 -0.61
CA PHE A 565 -9.68 16.22 -0.58
C PHE A 565 -10.44 17.39 0.04
N ASP A 566 -11.71 17.52 -0.34
CA ASP A 566 -12.63 18.47 0.29
C ASP A 566 -13.13 17.97 1.65
N ILE A 567 -13.37 18.90 2.59
CA ILE A 567 -13.89 18.58 3.94
C ILE A 567 -15.22 17.83 3.86
N ALA A 568 -16.07 18.15 2.88
CA ALA A 568 -17.34 17.47 2.67
C ALA A 568 -17.15 15.97 2.36
N VAL A 569 -16.09 15.62 1.62
CA VAL A 569 -15.72 14.22 1.36
C VAL A 569 -15.21 13.58 2.64
N LEU A 570 -14.23 14.21 3.30
CA LEU A 570 -13.60 13.69 4.52
C LEU A 570 -14.62 13.46 5.66
N GLY A 571 -15.69 14.24 5.71
CA GLY A 571 -16.76 14.15 6.69
C GLY A 571 -16.73 15.31 7.69
N ALA A 572 -17.89 15.77 8.11
CA ALA A 572 -18.02 16.74 9.20
C ALA A 572 -19.24 16.38 10.03
N MET A 573 -19.14 16.47 11.36
CA MET A 573 -20.29 16.23 12.22
C MET A 573 -21.35 17.31 12.01
N ALA A 574 -22.57 16.90 11.66
CA ALA A 574 -23.74 17.76 11.43
C ALA A 574 -24.33 18.37 12.73
N LEU A 575 -23.51 18.60 13.76
CA LEU A 575 -23.96 19.06 15.08
C LEU A 575 -24.13 20.57 15.20
N ASP A 576 -23.71 21.36 14.21
CA ASP A 576 -23.91 22.81 14.21
C ASP A 576 -25.33 23.16 13.67
N VAL A 577 -26.37 22.55 14.25
CA VAL A 577 -27.74 23.10 14.13
C VAL A 577 -27.80 24.29 15.09
N ALA A 578 -27.88 25.48 14.48
CA ALA A 578 -27.93 26.79 15.12
C ALA A 578 -28.68 26.79 16.47
N GLN A 579 -27.98 27.22 17.53
CA GLN A 579 -28.61 27.83 18.70
C GLN A 579 -28.61 29.35 18.56
#